data_AF-A0A7S9LL76-F1
#
_entry.id   AF-A0A7S9LL76-F1
#
_cell.length_a   1.000
_cell.length_b   1.000
_cell.length_c   1.000
_cell.angle_alpha   90.00
_cell.angle_beta   90.00
_cell.angle_gamma   90.00
#
_symmetry.space_group_name_H-M   'P 1'
#
loop_
_entity.id
_entity.type
_entity.pdbx_description
1 polymer ?
#
loop_
_entity_poly.entity_id
_entity_poly.type
_entity_poly.pdbx_seq_one_letter_code
_entity_poly.pdbx_strand_id
1 'polypeptide(L)'
;MTEEWCFHNAVFAHWQGGITVFGFAYKTADDIESGTGHHTKLQDAWLDGERLYFQGTDGRTYRVLSRVKADFPDAADAYDDVLKMAEGLV
;
A
#
# COMPACT_ATOMS: atom_id res chain seq x y z
N MET A 1 8.71 17.14 -8.47
CA MET A 1 8.34 16.44 -7.22
C MET A 1 7.18 15.55 -7.58
N THR A 2 7.37 14.24 -7.47
CA THR A 2 6.32 13.22 -7.71
C THR A 2 5.19 13.49 -6.73
N GLU A 3 3.95 13.53 -7.22
CA GLU A 3 2.78 13.78 -6.36
C GLU A 3 2.63 12.64 -5.35
N GLU A 4 2.85 12.93 -4.07
CA GLU A 4 2.76 11.93 -3.00
C GLU A 4 1.30 11.68 -2.62
N TRP A 5 0.83 10.45 -2.82
CA TRP A 5 -0.46 10.00 -2.30
C TRP A 5 -0.27 9.40 -0.91
N CYS A 6 -1.29 9.51 -0.07
CA CYS A 6 -1.36 8.86 1.23
C CYS A 6 -2.35 7.70 1.19
N PHE A 7 -2.09 6.67 2.00
CA PHE A 7 -2.89 5.46 2.06
C PHE A 7 -3.22 5.10 3.51
N HIS A 8 -4.52 5.07 3.83
CA HIS A 8 -5.04 4.72 5.16
C HIS A 8 -5.67 3.33 5.14
N ASN A 9 -5.59 2.63 6.28
CA ASN A 9 -6.10 1.27 6.46
C ASN A 9 -5.58 0.31 5.39
N ALA A 10 -4.28 0.40 5.06
CA ALA A 10 -3.65 -0.44 4.06
C ALA A 10 -3.69 -1.91 4.50
N VAL A 11 -4.35 -2.74 3.69
CA VAL A 11 -4.39 -4.19 3.82
C VAL A 11 -3.60 -4.79 2.67
N PHE A 12 -2.53 -5.50 2.99
CA PHE A 12 -1.69 -6.18 2.01
C PHE A 12 -2.07 -7.65 1.98
N ALA A 13 -2.54 -8.14 0.83
CA ALA A 13 -2.99 -9.52 0.71
C ALA A 13 -2.40 -10.20 -0.54
N HIS A 14 -1.96 -11.45 -0.38
CA HIS A 14 -1.63 -12.31 -1.51
C HIS A 14 -2.91 -12.69 -2.24
N TRP A 15 -3.17 -12.03 -3.38
CA TRP A 15 -4.40 -12.24 -4.14
C TRP A 15 -4.15 -12.07 -5.65
N GLN A 16 -4.74 -12.97 -6.44
CA GLN A 16 -4.66 -12.99 -7.91
C GLN A 16 -3.22 -12.91 -8.47
N GLY A 17 -2.31 -13.70 -7.91
CA GLY A 17 -0.94 -13.86 -8.43
C GLY A 17 0.02 -12.73 -8.08
N GLY A 18 -0.24 -11.98 -7.01
CA GLY A 18 0.66 -10.96 -6.47
C GLY A 18 0.14 -10.39 -5.16
N ILE A 19 0.75 -9.32 -4.68
CA ILE A 19 0.29 -8.59 -3.49
C ILE A 19 -0.67 -7.49 -3.96
N THR A 20 -1.92 -7.53 -3.50
CA THR A 20 -2.88 -6.46 -3.72
C THR A 20 -3.03 -5.65 -2.43
N VAL A 21 -3.01 -4.33 -2.56
CA VAL A 21 -3.17 -3.39 -1.45
C VAL A 21 -4.60 -2.85 -1.48
N PHE A 22 -5.35 -2.99 -0.40
CA PHE A 22 -6.70 -2.43 -0.22
C PHE A 22 -6.70 -1.34 0.84
N GLY A 23 -7.54 -0.32 0.68
CA GLY A 23 -7.78 0.68 1.72
C GLY A 23 -8.28 1.98 1.11
N PHE A 24 -7.80 3.10 1.64
CA PHE A 24 -8.27 4.43 1.27
C PHE A 24 -7.10 5.30 0.81
N ALA A 25 -7.15 5.74 -0.46
CA ALA A 25 -6.13 6.59 -1.06
C ALA A 25 -6.60 8.06 -1.10
N TYR A 26 -5.72 8.99 -0.73
CA TYR A 26 -6.02 10.43 -0.83
C TYR A 26 -4.75 11.25 -1.10
N LYS A 27 -4.94 12.50 -1.55
CA LYS A 27 -3.85 13.41 -1.91
C LYS A 27 -3.69 14.48 -0.83
N THR A 28 -2.47 14.72 -0.38
CA THR A 28 -2.15 15.67 0.71
C THR A 28 -2.32 17.15 0.33
N ALA A 29 -2.58 17.48 -0.94
CA ALA A 29 -2.61 18.85 -1.44
C ALA A 29 -4.01 19.48 -1.64
N ASP A 30 -5.10 18.76 -1.36
CA ASP A 30 -6.44 19.23 -1.74
C ASP A 30 -7.50 19.16 -0.63
N ASP A 31 -7.18 18.80 0.62
CA ASP A 31 -8.17 18.68 1.73
C ASP A 31 -9.40 17.80 1.39
N ILE A 32 -9.31 16.99 0.34
CA ILE A 32 -10.39 16.08 -0.08
C ILE A 32 -10.28 14.80 0.73
N GLU A 33 -10.99 14.76 1.86
CA GLU A 33 -11.41 13.52 2.52
C GLU A 33 -12.46 12.82 1.65
N SER A 34 -12.02 12.16 0.58
CA SER A 34 -12.82 11.11 -0.05
C SER A 34 -12.04 9.82 -0.01
N GLY A 35 -12.17 9.10 1.10
CA GLY A 35 -11.80 7.69 1.15
C GLY A 35 -12.75 6.90 0.25
N THR A 36 -12.54 6.94 -1.06
CA THR A 36 -13.08 5.90 -1.92
C THR A 36 -12.21 4.67 -1.72
N GLY A 37 -12.86 3.51 -1.51
CA GLY A 37 -12.14 2.25 -1.43
C GLY A 37 -11.28 2.10 -2.68
N HIS A 38 -9.97 2.03 -2.49
CA HIS A 38 -9.00 1.88 -3.57
C HIS A 38 -8.30 0.54 -3.41
N HIS A 39 -7.99 -0.07 -4.54
CA HIS A 39 -7.10 -1.21 -4.57
C HIS A 39 -6.18 -1.13 -5.77
N THR A 40 -4.93 -1.55 -5.57
CA THR A 40 -3.91 -1.61 -6.62
C THR A 40 -2.98 -2.78 -6.32
N LYS A 41 -2.36 -3.35 -7.36
CA LYS A 41 -1.31 -4.35 -7.14
C LYS A 41 -0.03 -3.64 -6.75
N LEU A 42 0.69 -4.23 -5.82
CA LEU A 42 2.00 -3.75 -5.40
C LEU A 42 3.01 -4.08 -6.50
N GLN A 43 3.70 -3.03 -6.97
CA GLN A 43 4.78 -3.14 -7.93
C GLN A 43 6.14 -3.11 -7.24
N ASP A 44 6.30 -2.22 -6.25
CA ASP A 44 7.53 -2.08 -5.47
C ASP A 44 7.21 -1.49 -4.09
N ALA A 45 8.12 -1.65 -3.13
CA ALA A 45 8.00 -1.08 -1.79
C ALA A 45 9.37 -0.67 -1.24
N TRP A 46 9.41 0.38 -0.41
CA TRP A 46 10.64 0.83 0.24
C TRP A 46 10.34 1.55 1.56
N LEU A 47 11.34 1.61 2.43
CA LEU A 47 11.31 2.39 3.67
C LEU A 47 12.03 3.73 3.46
N ASP A 48 11.40 4.83 3.87
CA ASP A 48 12.06 6.13 4.06
C ASP A 48 11.98 6.49 5.55
N GLY A 49 13.07 6.21 6.27
CA GLY A 49 13.06 6.16 7.73
C GLY A 49 12.13 5.06 8.25
N GLU A 50 11.18 5.43 9.12
CA GLU A 50 10.18 4.50 9.67
C GLU A 50 8.90 4.42 8.82
N ARG A 51 8.88 5.09 7.66
CA ARG A 51 7.68 5.20 6.82
C ARG A 51 7.77 4.21 5.68
N LEU A 52 6.74 3.38 5.56
CA LEU A 52 6.57 2.50 4.41
C LEU A 52 5.95 3.25 3.24
N TYR A 53 6.57 3.11 2.08
CA TYR A 53 6.08 3.56 0.79
C TYR A 53 5.89 2.35 -0.12
N PHE A 54 4.95 2.45 -1.05
CA PHE A 54 4.81 1.48 -2.13
C PHE A 54 4.44 2.16 -3.45
N GLN A 55 4.88 1.56 -4.53
CA GLN A 55 4.42 1.88 -5.88
C GLN A 55 3.32 0.90 -6.27
N GLY A 56 2.16 1.44 -6.64
CA GLY A 56 1.07 0.65 -7.22
C GLY A 56 1.25 0.49 -8.73
N THR A 57 0.68 -0.57 -9.29
CA THR A 57 0.63 -0.80 -10.75
C THR A 57 -0.24 0.23 -11.49
N ASP A 58 -0.97 1.07 -10.75
CA ASP A 58 -1.68 2.25 -11.26
C ASP A 58 -0.75 3.46 -11.48
N GLY A 59 0.56 3.28 -11.32
CA GLY A 59 1.60 4.29 -11.58
C GLY A 59 1.74 5.32 -10.47
N ARG A 60 1.06 5.14 -9.34
CA ARG A 60 1.06 6.06 -8.20
C ARG A 60 1.98 5.56 -7.10
N THR A 61 2.60 6.51 -6.40
CA THR A 61 3.39 6.25 -5.19
C THR A 61 2.57 6.64 -3.98
N TYR A 62 2.50 5.72 -3.02
CA TYR A 62 1.71 5.85 -1.82
C TYR A 62 2.58 5.77 -0.58
N ARG A 63 2.40 6.75 0.31
CA ARG A 63 2.87 6.66 1.69
C ARG A 63 1.81 5.93 2.52
N VAL A 64 2.22 4.86 3.20
CA VAL A 64 1.34 4.12 4.12
C VAL A 64 1.27 4.89 5.44
N LEU A 65 0.06 5.26 5.84
CA LEU A 65 -0.18 5.97 7.11
C LEU A 65 -0.65 5.02 8.21
N SER A 66 -1.41 4.00 7.84
CA SER A 66 -1.88 2.97 8.75
C SER A 66 -2.10 1.66 8.02
N ARG A 67 -1.91 0.56 8.75
CA ARG A 67 -2.08 -0.81 8.28
C ARG A 67 -3.25 -1.45 9.00
N VAL A 68 -3.98 -2.30 8.29
CA VAL A 68 -4.91 -3.28 8.87
C VAL A 68 -4.46 -4.67 8.42
N LYS A 69 -4.46 -5.63 9.34
CA LYS A 69 -4.13 -7.02 9.00
C LYS A 69 -5.19 -7.58 8.07
N ALA A 70 -4.78 -8.27 7.01
CA ALA A 70 -5.70 -8.97 6.14
C ALA A 70 -6.44 -10.07 6.92
N ASP A 71 -7.76 -10.05 6.82
CA ASP A 71 -8.67 -11.05 7.39
C ASP A 71 -9.64 -11.52 6.30
N PHE A 72 -9.06 -12.05 5.22
CA PHE A 72 -9.82 -12.62 4.12
C PHE A 72 -9.76 -14.15 4.21
N PRO A 73 -10.89 -14.86 3.98
CA PRO A 73 -10.89 -16.33 4.00
C PRO A 73 -10.00 -16.93 2.90
N ASP A 74 -9.83 -16.22 1.78
CA ASP A 74 -9.20 -16.73 0.56
C ASP A 74 -7.85 -16.06 0.24
N ALA A 75 -7.34 -15.18 1.11
CA ALA A 75 -6.09 -14.46 0.88
C ALA A 75 -5.30 -14.27 2.18
N ALA A 76 -4.00 -14.60 2.14
CA ALA A 76 -3.10 -14.43 3.27
C ALA A 76 -2.60 -12.99 3.40
N ASP A 77 -2.38 -12.53 4.64
CA ASP A 77 -1.67 -11.26 4.90
C ASP A 77 -0.26 -11.33 4.30
N ALA A 78 0.09 -10.29 3.55
CA ALA A 78 1.35 -10.21 2.82
C ALA A 78 2.30 -9.16 3.41
N TYR A 79 1.97 -8.56 4.55
CA TYR A 79 2.72 -7.41 5.05
C TYR A 79 4.18 -7.73 5.37
N ASP A 80 4.46 -8.90 5.94
CA ASP A 80 5.84 -9.29 6.24
C ASP A 80 6.67 -9.47 4.97
N ASP A 81 6.06 -9.89 3.86
CA ASP A 81 6.74 -9.98 2.57
C ASP A 81 6.95 -8.60 1.93
N VAL A 82 6.01 -7.68 2.14
CA VAL A 82 6.17 -6.26 1.75
C VAL A 82 7.31 -5.61 2.54
N LEU A 83 7.44 -5.90 3.83
CA LEU A 83 8.56 -5.40 4.64
C LEU A 83 9.90 -5.93 4.14
N LYS A 84 10.01 -7.25 3.90
CA LYS A 84 11.23 -7.82 3.30
C LYS A 84 11.57 -7.15 1.97
N MET A 85 10.57 -6.92 1.11
CA MET A 85 10.78 -6.22 -0.16
C MET A 85 11.31 -4.80 0.08
N ALA A 86 10.70 -4.07 1.01
CA ALA A 86 11.08 -2.71 1.36
C ALA A 86 12.49 -2.60 1.99
N GLU A 87 12.95 -3.66 2.62
CA GLU A 87 14.31 -3.81 3.16
C GLU A 87 15.32 -4.33 2.12
N GLY A 88 14.89 -4.62 0.88
CA GLY A 88 15.73 -5.17 -0.18
C GLY A 88 16.11 -6.65 0.02
N LEU A 89 15.27 -7.41 0.71
CA LEU A 89 15.50 -8.81 1.09
C LEU A 89 14.74 -9.82 0.19
N VAL A 90 14.12 -9.38 -0.90
CA VAL A 90 13.30 -10.18 -1.84
C VAL A 90 13.93 -10.20 -3.22
#